data_AF-A0A9D8MWR2-F1
#
_entry.id   AF-A0A9D8MWR2-F1
#
_cell.length_a   1.000
_cell.length_b   1.000
_cell.length_c   1.000
_cell.angle_alpha   90.00
_cell.angle_beta   90.00
_cell.angle_gamma   90.00
#
_symmetry.space_group_name_H-M   'P 1'
#
loop_
_entity.id
_entity.type
_entity.pdbx_description
1 polymer ?
#
loop_
_entity_poly.entity_id
_entity_poly.type
_entity_poly.pdbx_seq_one_letter_code
_entity_poly.pdbx_strand_id
1 'polypeptide(L)'
;MAENYEQRLTAHNYDFYEVASAFQKAIRRAEEDDALYWAAELYESGQQEYAWKRMIIMCSEDVGLGEPSCIVQIMALKQSYDYLRSWHDYGAMKLPFVHAVLCLVRSRKSRYCDHAITVYWEKMKRGITQVFKDYVFDMHTRRGKARGRGLEYFYQESCKIVNANKLSGEEQLEKEAWAMDYVGRIDRVDEPVKDASFLAVKKKADDNMPTLFG
;
A
#
# COMPACT_ATOMS: atom_id res chain seq x y z
N MET A 1 19.18 17.39 19.12
CA MET A 1 19.39 18.36 18.02
C MET A 1 18.10 18.36 17.22
N ALA A 2 17.25 19.38 17.37
CA ALA A 2 16.07 19.50 16.52
C ALA A 2 16.58 19.76 15.10
N GLU A 3 16.33 18.85 14.17
CA GLU A 3 16.61 19.07 12.76
C GLU A 3 15.88 20.35 12.34
N ASN A 4 16.63 21.27 11.73
CA ASN A 4 16.10 22.53 11.24
C ASN A 4 15.24 22.21 9.99
N TYR A 5 14.00 21.78 10.21
CA TYR A 5 12.98 21.71 9.17
C TYR A 5 12.68 23.15 8.76
N GLU A 6 13.48 23.70 7.85
CA GLU A 6 13.10 24.92 7.15
C GLU A 6 11.68 24.69 6.61
N GLN A 7 10.75 25.50 7.11
CA GLN A 7 9.34 25.34 6.85
C GLN A 7 9.14 25.53 5.35
N ARG A 8 8.93 24.43 4.64
CA ARG A 8 8.78 24.45 3.20
C ARG A 8 7.36 24.89 2.91
N LEU A 9 7.19 26.16 2.55
CA LEU A 9 5.87 26.72 2.29
C LEU A 9 5.42 26.50 0.84
N THR A 10 4.12 26.39 0.65
CA THR A 10 3.45 26.34 -0.66
C THR A 10 3.06 27.74 -1.15
N ALA A 11 2.47 27.84 -2.34
CA ALA A 11 2.05 29.09 -2.98
C ALA A 11 1.14 29.96 -2.10
N HIS A 12 0.25 29.33 -1.33
CA HIS A 12 -0.63 30.02 -0.37
C HIS A 12 -0.12 29.95 1.08
N ASN A 13 1.18 29.71 1.29
CA ASN A 13 1.86 29.67 2.59
C ASN A 13 1.38 28.56 3.55
N TYR A 14 0.91 27.43 3.01
CA TYR A 14 0.69 26.23 3.82
C TYR A 14 2.00 25.47 4.01
N ASP A 15 2.08 24.64 5.05
CA ASP A 15 3.17 23.67 5.15
C ASP A 15 3.06 22.63 4.03
N PHE A 16 4.16 22.43 3.31
CA PHE A 16 4.22 21.52 2.16
C PHE A 16 3.82 20.08 2.51
N TYR A 17 4.25 19.57 3.67
CA TYR A 17 3.97 18.20 4.06
C TYR A 17 2.51 18.03 4.50
N GLU A 18 1.92 19.07 5.08
CA GLU A 18 0.48 19.11 5.36
C GLU A 18 -0.35 19.09 4.07
N VAL A 19 0.00 19.89 3.06
CA VAL A 19 -0.66 19.87 1.75
C VAL A 19 -0.49 18.51 1.06
N ALA A 20 0.71 17.94 1.06
CA ALA A 20 0.97 16.62 0.50
C ALA A 20 0.18 15.48 1.19
N SER A 21 -0.05 15.65 2.50
CA SER A 21 -0.84 14.75 3.34
C SER A 21 -2.34 14.92 3.06
N ALA A 22 -2.82 16.15 2.92
CA ALA A 22 -4.20 16.48 2.57
C ALA A 22 -4.56 15.95 1.18
N PHE A 23 -3.70 16.18 0.18
CA PHE A 23 -3.86 15.66 -1.17
C PHE A 23 -4.08 14.15 -1.22
N GLN A 24 -3.22 13.38 -0.55
CA GLN A 24 -3.37 11.91 -0.49
C GLN A 24 -4.65 11.50 0.23
N LYS A 25 -4.98 12.14 1.36
CA LYS A 25 -6.18 11.79 2.14
C LYS A 25 -7.46 12.08 1.37
N ALA A 26 -7.53 13.20 0.67
CA ALA A 26 -8.68 13.54 -0.18
C ALA A 26 -8.88 12.48 -1.27
N ILE A 27 -7.80 12.05 -1.95
CA ILE A 27 -7.86 10.94 -2.92
C ILE A 27 -8.38 9.65 -2.27
N ARG A 28 -7.80 9.25 -1.13
CA ARG A 28 -8.21 8.05 -0.38
C ARG A 28 -9.69 8.08 0.00
N ARG A 29 -10.20 9.25 0.37
CA ARG A 29 -11.58 9.48 0.81
C ARG A 29 -12.56 9.76 -0.34
N ALA A 30 -12.07 9.81 -1.58
CA ALA A 30 -12.84 10.17 -2.77
C ALA A 30 -13.46 11.58 -2.67
N GLU A 31 -12.78 12.51 -2.00
CA GLU A 31 -13.15 13.92 -1.88
C GLU A 31 -12.56 14.68 -3.09
N GLU A 32 -13.34 14.76 -4.18
CA GLU A 32 -12.85 15.26 -5.48
C GLU A 32 -12.41 16.73 -5.44
N ASP A 33 -13.24 17.61 -4.89
CA ASP A 33 -12.96 19.04 -4.84
C ASP A 33 -11.67 19.33 -4.05
N ASP A 34 -11.52 18.70 -2.89
CA ASP A 34 -10.32 18.82 -2.05
C ASP A 34 -9.09 18.23 -2.75
N ALA A 35 -9.22 17.06 -3.39
CA ALA A 35 -8.11 16.45 -4.11
C ALA A 35 -7.61 17.34 -5.25
N LEU A 36 -8.52 17.97 -6.00
CA LEU A 36 -8.18 18.92 -7.06
C LEU A 36 -7.55 20.19 -6.50
N TYR A 37 -8.09 20.73 -5.40
CA TYR A 37 -7.55 21.93 -4.75
C TYR A 37 -6.12 21.70 -4.27
N TRP A 38 -5.86 20.64 -3.50
CA TRP A 38 -4.52 20.35 -3.00
C TRP A 38 -3.55 19.94 -4.11
N ALA A 39 -4.02 19.31 -5.19
CA ALA A 39 -3.21 19.05 -6.37
C ALA A 39 -2.77 20.35 -7.06
N ALA A 40 -3.68 21.31 -7.22
CA ALA A 40 -3.39 22.61 -7.79
C ALA A 40 -2.41 23.39 -6.90
N GLU A 41 -2.59 23.33 -5.58
CA GLU A 41 -1.67 23.95 -4.62
C GLU A 41 -0.23 23.42 -4.76
N LEU A 42 -0.08 22.09 -4.82
CA LEU A 42 1.22 21.47 -5.08
C LEU A 42 1.79 21.89 -6.44
N TYR A 43 0.94 21.97 -7.46
CA TYR A 43 1.36 22.32 -8.81
C TYR A 43 1.89 23.76 -8.90
N GLU A 44 1.13 24.73 -8.41
CA GLU A 44 1.52 26.15 -8.43
C GLU A 44 2.73 26.42 -7.50
N SER A 45 2.97 25.55 -6.52
CA SER A 45 4.18 25.55 -5.68
C SER A 45 5.41 24.92 -6.34
N GLY A 46 5.34 24.54 -7.62
CA GLY A 46 6.42 23.87 -8.34
C GLY A 46 6.68 22.43 -7.88
N GLN A 47 5.67 21.77 -7.27
CA GLN A 47 5.75 20.43 -6.69
C GLN A 47 5.03 19.35 -7.50
N GLN A 48 4.79 19.60 -8.79
CA GLN A 48 4.13 18.67 -9.70
C GLN A 48 4.82 17.29 -9.79
N GLU A 49 6.16 17.22 -9.77
CA GLU A 49 6.88 15.92 -9.80
C GLU A 49 6.68 15.14 -8.50
N TYR A 50 6.59 15.86 -7.37
CA TYR A 50 6.27 15.24 -6.09
C TYR A 50 4.83 14.71 -6.11
N ALA A 51 3.87 15.47 -6.62
CA ALA A 51 2.49 15.04 -6.77
C ALA A 51 2.37 13.80 -7.70
N TRP A 52 3.09 13.76 -8.83
CA TRP A 52 3.14 12.59 -9.70
C TRP A 52 3.70 11.34 -9.00
N LYS A 53 4.83 11.48 -8.28
CA LYS A 53 5.39 10.39 -7.47
C LYS A 53 4.35 9.85 -6.48
N ARG A 54 3.61 10.74 -5.82
CA ARG A 54 2.57 10.37 -4.85
C ARG A 54 1.40 9.66 -5.54
N MET A 55 0.94 10.15 -6.69
CA MET A 55 -0.11 9.50 -7.48
C MET A 55 0.26 8.08 -7.91
N ILE A 56 1.50 7.87 -8.32
CA ILE A 56 2.03 6.53 -8.65
C ILE A 56 2.02 5.60 -7.43
N ILE A 57 2.40 6.09 -6.25
CA ILE A 57 2.33 5.31 -5.00
C ILE A 57 0.87 4.96 -4.66
N MET A 58 -0.04 5.95 -4.73
CA MET A 58 -1.47 5.79 -4.42
C MET A 58 -2.17 4.77 -5.33
N CYS A 59 -1.67 4.54 -6.55
CA CYS A 59 -2.17 3.47 -7.43
C CYS A 59 -2.13 2.10 -6.73
N SER A 60 -1.09 1.83 -5.92
CA SER A 60 -0.93 0.59 -5.19
C SER A 60 -1.39 0.69 -3.73
N GLU A 61 -1.19 1.84 -3.09
CA GLU A 61 -1.50 2.04 -1.67
C GLU A 61 -3.01 2.20 -1.41
N ASP A 62 -3.69 2.98 -2.24
CA ASP A 62 -5.06 3.46 -1.98
C ASP A 62 -6.09 2.92 -2.98
N VAL A 63 -5.69 2.67 -4.23
CA VAL A 63 -6.54 2.08 -5.28
C VAL A 63 -6.36 0.55 -5.34
N GLY A 64 -5.11 0.10 -5.46
CA GLY A 64 -4.72 -1.30 -5.31
C GLY A 64 -5.57 -2.28 -6.13
N LEU A 65 -6.09 -3.31 -5.46
CA LEU A 65 -6.92 -4.34 -6.09
C LEU A 65 -8.33 -3.85 -6.47
N GLY A 66 -8.73 -2.64 -6.05
CA GLY A 66 -10.02 -2.04 -6.41
C GLY A 66 -10.09 -1.68 -7.89
N GLU A 67 -8.96 -1.25 -8.46
CA GLU A 67 -8.77 -1.05 -9.89
C GLU A 67 -7.32 -1.37 -10.29
N PRO A 68 -6.98 -2.66 -10.54
CA PRO A 68 -5.61 -3.09 -10.80
C PRO A 68 -4.96 -2.43 -12.02
N SER A 69 -5.76 -1.97 -12.99
CA SER A 69 -5.25 -1.31 -14.20
C SER A 69 -4.85 0.15 -13.98
N CYS A 70 -5.15 0.72 -12.80
CA CYS A 70 -4.94 2.14 -12.51
C CYS A 70 -3.50 2.59 -12.75
N ILE A 71 -2.50 1.80 -12.33
CA ILE A 71 -1.09 2.16 -12.49
C ILE A 71 -0.71 2.38 -13.96
N VAL A 72 -1.27 1.60 -14.88
CA VAL A 72 -1.00 1.73 -16.32
C VAL A 72 -1.54 3.07 -16.83
N GLN A 73 -2.75 3.43 -16.43
CA GLN A 73 -3.39 4.69 -16.82
C GLN A 73 -2.60 5.89 -16.29
N ILE A 74 -2.21 5.89 -15.02
CA ILE A 74 -1.47 7.00 -14.40
C ILE A 74 -0.07 7.15 -15.00
N MET A 75 0.62 6.05 -15.30
CA MET A 75 1.91 6.09 -15.98
C MET A 75 1.79 6.65 -17.41
N ALA A 76 0.76 6.28 -18.15
CA ALA A 76 0.49 6.82 -19.49
C ALA A 76 0.17 8.33 -19.46
N LEU A 77 -0.58 8.77 -18.45
CA LEU A 77 -0.87 10.20 -18.23
C LEU A 77 0.39 10.98 -17.84
N LYS A 78 1.27 10.43 -16.99
CA LYS A 78 2.58 11.05 -16.71
C LYS A 78 3.44 11.16 -17.97
N GLN A 79 3.46 10.13 -18.80
CA GLN A 79 4.19 10.19 -20.07
C GLN A 79 3.63 11.26 -21.00
N SER A 80 2.30 11.40 -21.08
CA SER A 80 1.64 12.45 -21.86
C SER A 80 1.94 13.85 -21.30
N TYR A 81 1.96 13.99 -19.97
CA TYR A 81 2.39 15.21 -19.28
C TYR A 81 3.83 15.60 -19.66
N ASP A 82 4.77 14.64 -19.59
CA ASP A 82 6.18 14.88 -19.91
C ASP A 82 6.40 15.21 -21.38
N TYR A 83 5.65 14.56 -22.27
CA TYR A 83 5.65 14.88 -23.69
C TYR A 83 5.22 16.33 -23.92
N LEU A 84 4.05 16.76 -23.41
CA LEU A 84 3.57 18.13 -23.56
C LEU A 84 4.50 19.16 -22.91
N ARG A 85 5.09 18.81 -21.76
CA ARG A 85 6.11 19.63 -21.09
C ARG A 85 7.35 19.83 -21.97
N SER A 86 7.79 18.81 -22.72
CA SER A 86 8.93 18.94 -23.64
C SER A 86 8.65 19.91 -24.79
N TRP A 87 7.38 20.07 -25.17
CA TRP A 87 6.91 21.09 -26.12
C TRP A 87 6.67 22.46 -25.50
N HIS A 88 6.92 22.63 -24.19
CA HIS A 88 6.65 23.86 -23.44
C HIS A 88 5.17 24.30 -23.51
N ASP A 89 4.24 23.36 -23.70
CA ASP A 89 2.80 23.63 -23.71
C ASP A 89 2.25 23.64 -22.27
N TYR A 90 2.55 24.72 -21.55
CA TYR A 90 2.19 24.89 -20.14
C TYR A 90 0.68 24.89 -19.87
N GLY A 91 -0.14 25.19 -20.89
CA GLY A 91 -1.59 25.13 -20.79
C GLY A 91 -2.10 23.70 -20.92
N ALA A 92 -1.75 23.01 -22.01
CA ALA A 92 -2.24 21.66 -22.26
C ALA A 92 -1.65 20.63 -21.29
N MET A 93 -0.42 20.82 -20.80
CA MET A 93 0.21 19.86 -19.89
C MET A 93 -0.51 19.72 -18.55
N LYS A 94 -1.31 20.70 -18.11
CA LYS A 94 -2.11 20.57 -16.87
C LYS A 94 -3.23 19.54 -17.01
N LEU A 95 -3.73 19.28 -18.23
CA LEU A 95 -4.82 18.34 -18.48
C LEU A 95 -4.51 16.89 -18.06
N PRO A 96 -3.41 16.25 -18.49
CA PRO A 96 -3.08 14.89 -18.05
C PRO A 96 -2.82 14.83 -16.54
N PHE A 97 -2.31 15.90 -15.92
CA PHE A 97 -2.14 15.97 -14.45
C PHE A 97 -3.48 15.93 -13.72
N VAL A 98 -4.44 16.78 -14.11
CA VAL A 98 -5.79 16.79 -13.53
C VAL A 98 -6.53 15.48 -13.82
N HIS A 99 -6.38 14.92 -15.03
CA HIS A 99 -6.97 13.64 -15.39
C HIS A 99 -6.47 12.51 -14.47
N ALA A 100 -5.17 12.50 -14.13
CA ALA A 100 -4.62 11.51 -13.21
C ALA A 100 -5.24 11.60 -11.80
N VAL A 101 -5.43 12.82 -11.28
CA VAL A 101 -6.10 13.04 -9.98
C VAL A 101 -7.52 12.48 -10.01
N LEU A 102 -8.29 12.80 -11.06
CA LEU A 102 -9.67 12.35 -11.20
C LEU A 102 -9.79 10.83 -11.34
N CYS A 103 -8.89 10.20 -12.10
CA CYS A 103 -8.84 8.74 -12.19
C CYS A 103 -8.66 8.10 -10.82
N LEU A 104 -7.75 8.63 -10.00
CA LEU A 104 -7.48 8.09 -8.65
C LEU A 104 -8.64 8.33 -7.68
N VAL A 105 -9.16 9.56 -7.60
CA VAL A 105 -10.30 9.94 -6.76
C VAL A 105 -11.51 9.05 -7.04
N ARG A 106 -11.83 8.82 -8.33
CA ARG A 106 -13.04 8.10 -8.75
C ARG A 106 -12.87 6.58 -8.84
N SER A 107 -11.64 6.06 -8.70
CA SER A 107 -11.39 4.61 -8.69
C SER A 107 -11.97 3.94 -7.45
N ARG A 108 -12.33 2.66 -7.57
CA ARG A 108 -12.58 1.83 -6.39
C ARG A 108 -11.31 1.72 -5.56
N LYS A 109 -11.46 1.77 -4.24
CA LYS A 109 -10.34 1.77 -3.30
C LYS A 109 -10.05 0.37 -2.78
N SER A 110 -8.79 0.07 -2.56
CA SER A 110 -8.32 -1.12 -1.85
C SER A 110 -6.92 -0.85 -1.33
N ARG A 111 -6.72 -1.08 -0.03
CA ARG A 111 -5.42 -0.95 0.65
C ARG A 111 -4.75 -2.30 0.88
N TYR A 112 -5.27 -3.36 0.27
CA TYR A 112 -4.76 -4.71 0.47
C TYR A 112 -3.25 -4.83 0.25
N CYS A 113 -2.71 -4.19 -0.80
CA CYS A 113 -1.27 -4.20 -1.08
C CYS A 113 -0.45 -3.55 0.04
N ASP A 114 -0.93 -2.41 0.57
CA ASP A 114 -0.31 -1.68 1.69
C ASP A 114 -0.36 -2.51 3.00
N HIS A 115 -1.50 -3.12 3.29
CA HIS A 115 -1.62 -4.00 4.45
C HIS A 115 -0.73 -5.26 4.29
N ALA A 116 -0.66 -5.83 3.09
CA ALA A 116 0.16 -7.00 2.81
C ALA A 116 1.65 -6.73 3.02
N ILE A 117 2.16 -5.59 2.51
CA ILE A 117 3.57 -5.25 2.71
C ILE A 117 3.88 -5.10 4.20
N THR A 118 3.02 -4.40 4.96
CA THR A 118 3.18 -4.24 6.41
C THR A 118 3.23 -5.59 7.13
N VAL A 119 2.22 -6.45 6.90
CA VAL A 119 2.12 -7.73 7.62
C VAL A 119 3.25 -8.69 7.27
N TYR A 120 3.50 -8.93 5.98
CA TYR A 120 4.39 -10.01 5.58
C TYR A 120 5.87 -9.62 5.72
N TRP A 121 6.25 -8.37 5.47
CA TRP A 121 7.63 -7.95 5.72
C TRP A 121 7.95 -7.90 7.21
N GLU A 122 6.98 -7.53 8.05
CA GLU A 122 7.18 -7.57 9.50
C GLU A 122 7.30 -9.02 10.01
N LYS A 123 6.47 -9.95 9.49
CA LYS A 123 6.62 -11.39 9.76
C LYS A 123 8.04 -11.88 9.44
N MET A 124 8.61 -11.47 8.30
CA MET A 124 9.97 -11.83 7.92
C MET A 124 11.03 -11.25 8.87
N LYS A 125 10.92 -9.97 9.25
CA LYS A 125 11.86 -9.35 10.21
C LYS A 125 11.85 -10.03 11.57
N ARG A 126 10.68 -10.50 12.00
CA ARG A 126 10.48 -11.21 13.27
C ARG A 126 10.82 -12.71 13.19
N GLY A 127 11.22 -13.21 12.02
CA GLY A 127 11.51 -14.63 11.83
C GLY A 127 10.29 -15.54 11.92
N ILE A 128 9.08 -15.00 11.73
CA ILE A 128 7.83 -15.79 11.71
C ILE A 128 7.82 -16.59 10.41
N THR A 129 7.89 -17.92 10.52
CA THR A 129 7.98 -18.83 9.38
C THR A 129 6.62 -19.46 9.05
N GLN A 130 6.48 -19.98 7.83
CA GLN A 130 5.33 -20.78 7.42
C GLN A 130 5.77 -22.22 7.13
N VAL A 131 4.88 -23.16 7.40
CA VAL A 131 5.10 -24.58 7.09
C VAL A 131 4.79 -24.82 5.61
N PHE A 132 5.69 -25.52 4.91
CA PHE A 132 5.44 -25.92 3.54
C PHE A 132 4.24 -26.88 3.46
N LYS A 133 3.31 -26.59 2.55
CA LYS A 133 2.24 -27.51 2.18
C LYS A 133 2.81 -28.71 1.43
N ASP A 134 2.14 -29.86 1.53
CA ASP A 134 2.70 -31.12 1.04
C ASP A 134 2.94 -31.16 -0.47
N TYR A 135 2.06 -30.50 -1.26
CA TYR A 135 2.15 -30.44 -2.72
C TYR A 135 3.43 -29.76 -3.24
N VAL A 136 4.14 -29.02 -2.38
CA VAL A 136 5.45 -28.42 -2.70
C VAL A 136 6.51 -29.50 -2.87
N PHE A 137 6.38 -30.65 -2.20
CA PHE A 137 7.37 -31.72 -2.26
C PHE A 137 7.11 -32.66 -3.45
N ASP A 138 7.38 -32.19 -4.66
CA ASP A 138 7.14 -32.92 -5.91
C ASP A 138 8.44 -33.43 -6.57
N MET A 139 8.33 -33.89 -7.82
CA MET A 139 9.46 -34.41 -8.60
C MET A 139 10.59 -33.39 -8.87
N HIS A 140 10.35 -32.09 -8.68
CA HIS A 140 11.36 -31.04 -8.84
C HIS A 140 12.12 -30.74 -7.55
N THR A 141 11.65 -31.21 -6.39
CA THR A 141 12.30 -30.98 -5.09
C THR A 141 13.09 -32.19 -4.60
N ARG A 142 14.17 -31.94 -3.82
CA ARG A 142 14.96 -33.02 -3.20
C ARG A 142 14.11 -33.91 -2.28
N ARG A 143 13.22 -33.30 -1.48
CA ARG A 143 12.34 -34.03 -0.56
C ARG A 143 11.26 -34.83 -1.30
N GLY A 144 10.70 -34.31 -2.39
CA GLY A 144 9.74 -35.06 -3.20
C GLY A 144 10.37 -36.23 -3.94
N LYS A 145 11.57 -36.06 -4.51
CA LYS A 145 12.36 -37.17 -5.09
C LYS A 145 12.67 -38.26 -4.06
N ALA A 146 13.09 -37.88 -2.85
CA ALA A 146 13.32 -38.82 -1.76
C ALA A 146 12.04 -39.57 -1.33
N ARG A 147 10.86 -39.02 -1.59
CA ARG A 147 9.54 -39.64 -1.38
C ARG A 147 9.05 -40.46 -2.58
N GLY A 148 9.85 -40.61 -3.63
CA GLY A 148 9.47 -41.36 -4.84
C GLY A 148 8.40 -40.68 -5.70
N ARG A 149 8.16 -39.36 -5.53
CA ARG A 149 7.14 -38.63 -6.29
C ARG A 149 7.63 -38.31 -7.70
N GLY A 150 6.88 -38.79 -8.70
CA GLY A 150 7.15 -38.59 -10.13
C GLY A 150 6.06 -37.78 -10.84
N LEU A 151 6.00 -37.96 -12.17
CA LEU A 151 5.05 -37.25 -13.05
C LEU A 151 3.59 -37.42 -12.61
N GLU A 152 3.22 -38.59 -12.10
CA GLU A 152 1.86 -38.86 -11.67
C GLU A 152 1.41 -37.91 -10.54
N TYR A 153 2.20 -37.79 -9.47
CA TYR A 153 1.91 -36.85 -8.38
C TYR A 153 1.93 -35.40 -8.86
N PHE A 154 2.83 -35.04 -9.77
CA PHE A 154 2.92 -33.68 -10.31
C PHE A 154 1.60 -33.27 -10.99
N TYR A 155 1.08 -34.12 -11.89
CA TYR A 155 -0.16 -33.83 -12.61
C TYR A 155 -1.41 -33.97 -11.75
N GLN A 156 -1.41 -34.87 -10.76
CA GLN A 156 -2.55 -35.07 -9.88
C GLN A 156 -2.64 -34.03 -8.76
N GLU A 157 -1.53 -33.50 -8.25
CA GLU A 157 -1.53 -32.65 -7.05
C GLU A 157 -0.77 -31.34 -7.22
N SER A 158 0.50 -31.38 -7.66
CA SER A 158 1.37 -30.20 -7.60
C SER A 158 1.04 -29.11 -8.62
N CYS A 159 0.65 -29.46 -9.83
CA CYS A 159 0.38 -28.50 -10.90
C CYS A 159 -1.09 -28.04 -10.97
N LYS A 160 -1.89 -28.33 -9.94
CA LYS A 160 -3.29 -27.88 -9.86
C LYS A 160 -3.37 -26.36 -9.92
N ILE A 161 -4.08 -25.84 -10.93
CA ILE A 161 -4.38 -24.42 -11.07
C ILE A 161 -5.72 -24.15 -10.39
N VAL A 162 -5.71 -23.23 -9.42
CA VAL A 162 -6.93 -22.75 -8.75
C VAL A 162 -7.15 -21.30 -9.16
N ASN A 163 -8.21 -21.06 -9.94
CA ASN A 163 -8.66 -19.71 -10.22
C ASN A 163 -9.32 -19.15 -8.96
N ALA A 164 -8.75 -18.09 -8.41
CA ALA A 164 -9.21 -17.52 -7.17
C ALA A 164 -10.49 -16.70 -7.40
N ASN A 165 -11.66 -17.33 -7.30
CA ASN A 165 -12.94 -16.61 -7.37
C ASN A 165 -13.24 -15.99 -5.99
N LYS A 166 -13.05 -14.67 -5.90
CA LYS A 166 -13.17 -13.82 -4.69
C LYS A 166 -12.25 -14.24 -3.54
N LEU A 167 -10.98 -13.82 -3.63
CA LEU A 167 -10.13 -13.70 -2.44
C LEU A 167 -10.67 -12.54 -1.60
N SER A 168 -11.57 -12.82 -0.65
CA SER A 168 -11.99 -11.83 0.35
C SER A 168 -11.19 -12.04 1.64
N GLY A 169 -10.25 -11.14 1.92
CA GLY A 169 -9.44 -11.15 3.14
C GLY A 169 -8.95 -9.78 3.57
N GLU A 170 -9.44 -8.71 2.94
CA GLU A 170 -8.95 -7.35 3.17
C GLU A 170 -9.17 -6.87 4.60
N GLU A 171 -10.35 -7.13 5.19
CA GLU A 171 -10.65 -6.76 6.57
C GLU A 171 -9.77 -7.51 7.59
N GLN A 172 -9.50 -8.79 7.36
CA GLN A 172 -8.62 -9.58 8.23
C GLN A 172 -7.18 -9.08 8.13
N LEU A 173 -6.71 -8.82 6.92
CA LEU A 173 -5.36 -8.32 6.68
C LEU A 173 -5.17 -6.90 7.24
N GLU A 174 -6.19 -6.05 7.19
CA GLU A 174 -6.19 -4.73 7.84
C GLU A 174 -6.01 -4.84 9.36
N LYS A 175 -6.75 -5.74 10.02
CA LYS A 175 -6.60 -6.01 11.46
C LYS A 175 -5.20 -6.49 11.80
N GLU A 176 -4.64 -7.42 11.00
CA GLU A 176 -3.27 -7.89 11.18
C GLU A 176 -2.23 -6.77 10.96
N ALA A 177 -2.42 -5.93 9.94
CA ALA A 177 -1.52 -4.82 9.65
C ALA A 177 -1.47 -3.83 10.82
N TRP A 178 -2.64 -3.48 11.36
CA TRP A 178 -2.74 -2.59 12.52
C TRP A 178 -2.03 -3.16 13.75
N ALA A 179 -2.20 -4.46 14.02
CA ALA A 179 -1.50 -5.14 15.11
C ALA A 179 0.03 -5.12 14.92
N MET A 180 0.52 -5.38 13.70
CA MET A 180 1.96 -5.37 13.40
C MET A 180 2.58 -3.98 13.57
N ASP A 181 1.92 -2.95 13.06
CA ASP A 181 2.35 -1.55 13.24
C ASP A 181 2.35 -1.13 14.70
N TYR A 182 1.35 -1.58 15.47
CA TYR A 182 1.25 -1.32 16.90
C TYR A 182 2.42 -1.93 17.68
N VAL A 183 2.71 -3.21 17.47
CA VAL A 183 3.83 -3.89 18.18
C VAL A 183 5.18 -3.33 17.73
N GLY A 184 5.36 -3.04 16.43
CA GLY A 184 6.59 -2.41 15.92
C GLY A 184 6.81 -0.97 16.41
N ARG A 185 5.80 -0.31 16.98
CA ARG A 185 5.95 0.97 17.70
C ARG A 185 6.33 0.76 19.17
N ILE A 186 5.79 -0.26 19.84
CA ILE A 186 6.17 -0.61 21.22
C ILE A 186 7.64 -1.03 21.28
N ASP A 187 8.10 -1.87 20.35
CA ASP A 187 9.50 -2.33 20.29
C ASP A 187 10.50 -1.17 20.02
N ARG A 188 10.00 -0.01 19.58
CA ARG A 188 10.79 1.21 19.32
C ARG A 188 10.73 2.25 20.45
N VAL A 189 9.89 2.06 21.46
CA VAL A 189 9.73 2.99 22.57
C VAL A 189 10.21 2.27 23.83
N ASP A 190 11.38 2.67 24.36
CA ASP A 190 11.94 2.18 25.63
C ASP A 190 11.12 2.60 26.89
N GLU A 191 9.83 2.94 26.74
CA GLU A 191 8.95 3.32 27.85
C GLU A 191 7.59 2.61 27.79
N PRO A 192 7.12 2.03 28.92
CA PRO A 192 5.81 1.39 28.98
C PRO A 192 4.72 2.46 28.96
N VAL A 193 3.91 2.47 27.91
CA VAL A 193 2.69 3.29 27.83
C VAL A 193 1.73 2.88 28.96
N LYS A 194 1.32 3.84 29.81
CA LYS A 194 0.53 3.63 31.04
C LYS A 194 -0.93 4.09 30.94
N ASP A 195 -1.58 3.89 29.80
CA ASP A 195 -3.00 4.26 29.67
C ASP A 195 -3.92 3.07 30.04
N ALA A 196 -4.99 3.32 30.80
CA ALA A 196 -5.91 2.29 31.26
C ALA A 196 -6.85 1.81 30.13
N SER A 197 -7.14 2.67 29.16
CA SER A 197 -7.82 2.27 27.91
C SER A 197 -6.92 1.33 27.07
N PHE A 198 -5.61 1.49 27.20
CA PHE A 198 -4.54 0.76 26.53
C PHE A 198 -4.30 -0.66 27.11
N LEU A 199 -4.46 -0.88 28.41
CA LEU A 199 -4.43 -2.23 29.00
C LEU A 199 -5.61 -3.10 28.57
N ALA A 200 -6.78 -2.48 28.33
CA ALA A 200 -7.97 -3.18 27.87
C ALA A 200 -7.86 -3.63 26.40
N VAL A 201 -7.22 -2.83 25.55
CA VAL A 201 -6.94 -3.20 24.14
C VAL A 201 -5.85 -4.26 24.04
N LYS A 202 -4.77 -4.14 24.84
CA LYS A 202 -3.72 -5.16 24.93
C LYS A 202 -4.29 -6.51 25.37
N LYS A 203 -5.12 -6.52 26.41
CA LYS A 203 -5.80 -7.74 26.87
C LYS A 203 -6.75 -8.31 25.80
N LYS A 204 -7.50 -7.47 25.08
CA LYS A 204 -8.34 -7.92 23.95
C LYS A 204 -7.54 -8.45 22.77
N ALA A 205 -6.35 -7.90 22.48
CA ALA A 205 -5.48 -8.39 21.43
C ALA A 205 -4.81 -9.72 21.82
N ASP A 206 -4.42 -9.86 23.09
CA ASP A 206 -3.89 -11.12 23.64
C ASP A 206 -4.99 -12.21 23.73
N ASP A 207 -6.24 -11.83 24.05
CA ASP A 207 -7.40 -12.73 24.14
C ASP A 207 -7.99 -13.09 22.75
N ASN A 208 -7.89 -12.20 21.73
CA ASN A 208 -8.38 -12.43 20.36
C ASN A 208 -7.27 -12.76 19.35
N MET A 209 -6.00 -12.85 19.77
CA MET A 209 -5.01 -13.59 19.00
C MET A 209 -5.54 -15.01 18.93
N PRO A 210 -5.97 -15.51 17.74
CA PRO A 210 -6.29 -16.90 17.64
C PRO A 210 -5.02 -17.63 18.08
N THR A 211 -5.17 -18.71 18.84
CA THR A 211 -4.13 -19.70 19.01
C THR A 211 -3.75 -20.21 17.61
N LEU A 212 -2.92 -19.46 16.88
CA LEU A 212 -2.40 -19.77 15.55
C LEU A 212 -1.24 -20.77 15.62
N PHE A 213 -1.14 -21.46 16.74
CA PHE A 213 -0.18 -22.52 17.04
C PHE A 213 -0.91 -23.61 17.84
N GLY A 214 -1.80 -24.32 17.16
CA GLY A 214 -2.43 -25.57 17.58
C GLY A 214 -2.53 -26.49 16.38
#